data_AF-A0A2E9JD44-F1
#
_entry.id   AF-A0A2E9JD44-F1
#
_cell.length_a   1.000
_cell.length_b   1.000
_cell.length_c   1.000
_cell.angle_alpha   90.00
_cell.angle_beta   90.00
_cell.angle_gamma   90.00
#
_symmetry.space_group_name_H-M   'P 1'
#
loop_
_entity.id
_entity.type
_entity.pdbx_description
1 polymer ?
#
loop_
_entity_poly.entity_id
_entity_poly.type
_entity_poly.pdbx_seq_one_letter_code
_entity_poly.pdbx_strand_id
1 'polypeptide(L)'
;MQKLPIPQNHRASLNAAGNPVHLPQHFSRRDFMRLASTSAASTALLANVKPVLAQSLTNFEKALLLYAIDVAMDAGADYADGRVIRTQFEAVGTREQRITQVQSTDSFGINVRALVGGSWGFSATQFFDREAISAMAREAVAVARANNAVAPSTTLLAPVDIYPDASWTTPHSIDPFSVSLDDKAALLLRANEEALRIDNIRFASSSILSVKEQRLVATSEGSFIDQTFLRINPAMNITAISDDGGDFQTRGATVEPAGRGYEYVLGLDLVGNASRWAEEAAMKLQAVSVDPGEWDLVLHPSNLWLTIHESIGHPTELDRALGYEANYAGTSFLHPPEEVLGNTRVGPDFMQFVGNRSEFGGCATTGWDDEAVPAESWPIIEDGIFVDYQTTRDQAAWIEAQTGITRSHGCAYGQNWESMPFQRMPNVSLMPGEQDLSEEDVIAATDRGIFIEGRGSYSIDQQRYNIQFAGQVFWEIRDGKKYQMLRDVAYVGRTPDFWNSMDVIGGDSTYFLGASFSDAKGQPMQVNAVSHGCPIALFRNIELINTA
;
A
#
# COMPACT_ATOMS: atom_id res chain seq x y z
N MET A 1 3.99 -10.74 -42.77
CA MET A 1 4.44 -10.97 -41.38
C MET A 1 5.82 -10.34 -41.22
N GLN A 2 5.87 -9.12 -40.72
CA GLN A 2 7.10 -8.36 -40.51
C GLN A 2 7.50 -8.54 -39.04
N LYS A 3 8.67 -9.13 -38.78
CA LYS A 3 9.22 -9.28 -37.42
C LYS A 3 9.66 -7.90 -36.92
N LEU A 4 9.11 -7.49 -35.78
CA LEU A 4 9.57 -6.31 -35.04
C LEU A 4 10.95 -6.59 -34.41
N PRO A 5 11.86 -5.59 -34.35
CA PRO A 5 13.20 -5.76 -33.79
C PRO A 5 13.17 -5.83 -32.26
N ILE A 6 14.01 -6.69 -31.70
CA ILE A 6 14.25 -6.83 -30.25
C ILE A 6 15.03 -5.59 -29.77
N PRO A 7 14.60 -4.87 -28.72
CA PRO A 7 15.38 -3.80 -28.12
C PRO A 7 16.65 -4.35 -27.44
N GLN A 8 17.83 -3.91 -27.87
CA GLN A 8 19.10 -4.18 -27.19
C GLN A 8 19.27 -3.21 -26.00
N ASN A 9 18.92 -3.64 -24.78
CA ASN A 9 19.39 -3.01 -23.55
C ASN A 9 19.93 -4.06 -22.58
N HIS A 10 21.05 -4.68 -22.96
CA HIS A 10 22.02 -5.24 -22.02
C HIS A 10 23.41 -4.99 -22.60
N ARG A 11 24.07 -3.91 -22.18
CA ARG A 11 25.52 -3.75 -22.38
C ARG A 11 26.17 -3.46 -21.04
N ALA A 12 27.15 -4.30 -20.72
CA ALA A 12 28.04 -4.15 -19.57
C ALA A 12 28.69 -2.76 -19.54
N SER A 13 29.04 -2.31 -18.34
CA SER A 13 29.70 -1.02 -18.07
C SER A 13 30.95 -0.85 -18.95
N LEU A 14 30.91 0.13 -19.86
CA LEU A 14 32.05 0.57 -20.68
C LEU A 14 32.74 1.76 -19.99
N ASN A 15 34.05 1.91 -20.18
CA ASN A 15 34.75 3.13 -19.73
C ASN A 15 34.50 4.31 -20.68
N ALA A 16 35.00 5.50 -20.33
CA ALA A 16 34.82 6.73 -21.10
C ALA A 16 35.36 6.70 -22.56
N ALA A 17 36.07 5.63 -22.96
CA ALA A 17 36.54 5.40 -24.33
C ALA A 17 35.79 4.25 -25.04
N GLY A 18 34.70 3.73 -24.46
CA GLY A 18 33.83 2.73 -25.09
C GLY A 18 34.33 1.29 -25.07
N ASN A 19 35.36 0.98 -24.27
CA ASN A 19 35.88 -0.39 -24.12
C ASN A 19 35.27 -1.09 -22.88
N PRO A 20 35.08 -2.44 -22.91
CA PRO A 20 34.64 -3.21 -21.75
C PRO A 20 35.59 -3.04 -20.56
N VAL A 21 35.03 -2.77 -19.37
CA VAL A 21 35.83 -2.70 -18.14
C VAL A 21 36.22 -4.12 -17.73
N HIS A 22 37.49 -4.48 -17.94
CA HIS A 22 38.07 -5.70 -17.38
C HIS A 22 38.64 -5.40 -15.99
N LEU A 23 38.12 -6.07 -14.95
CA LEU A 23 38.77 -6.09 -13.63
C LEU A 23 40.08 -6.89 -13.73
N PRO A 24 41.19 -6.40 -13.16
CA PRO A 24 42.46 -7.11 -13.20
C PRO A 24 42.37 -8.44 -12.43
N GLN A 25 42.93 -9.50 -13.02
CA GLN A 25 42.76 -10.91 -12.62
C GLN A 25 43.36 -11.31 -11.26
N HIS A 26 43.87 -10.39 -10.44
CA HIS A 26 44.36 -10.73 -9.11
C HIS A 26 43.97 -9.66 -8.08
N PHE A 27 42.80 -9.85 -7.46
CA PHE A 27 42.39 -9.12 -6.26
C PHE A 27 42.76 -9.98 -5.04
N SER A 28 43.77 -9.58 -4.26
CA SER A 28 44.16 -10.35 -3.08
C SER A 28 43.33 -9.92 -1.85
N ARG A 29 43.14 -10.83 -0.90
CA ARG A 29 42.50 -10.53 0.41
C ARG A 29 43.20 -9.38 1.16
N ARG A 30 44.47 -9.12 0.85
CA ARG A 30 45.26 -8.02 1.44
C ARG A 30 44.89 -6.65 0.86
N ASP A 31 44.49 -6.61 -0.41
CA ASP A 31 44.07 -5.37 -1.09
C ASP A 31 42.65 -4.97 -0.67
N PHE A 32 41.77 -5.95 -0.46
CA PHE A 32 40.44 -5.73 0.13
C PHE A 32 40.52 -5.12 1.54
N MET A 33 41.41 -5.65 2.40
CA MET A 33 41.58 -5.13 3.77
C MET A 33 42.19 -3.71 3.80
N ARG A 34 43.02 -3.35 2.83
CA ARG A 34 43.57 -1.99 2.70
C ARG A 34 42.51 -0.99 2.22
N LEU A 35 41.65 -1.37 1.27
CA LEU A 35 40.52 -0.53 0.88
C LEU A 35 39.54 -0.33 2.05
N ALA A 36 39.16 -1.41 2.74
CA ALA A 36 38.22 -1.35 3.86
C ALA A 36 38.72 -0.49 5.04
N SER A 37 40.03 -0.51 5.33
CA SER A 37 40.62 0.34 6.38
C SER A 37 40.71 1.81 6.00
N THR A 38 40.80 2.13 4.71
CA THR A 38 40.80 3.53 4.22
C THR A 38 39.39 4.13 4.22
N SER A 39 38.36 3.31 3.95
CA SER A 39 36.94 3.67 4.08
C SER A 39 36.51 3.92 5.53
N ALA A 40 37.04 3.13 6.47
CA ALA A 40 36.73 3.25 7.90
C ALA A 40 37.31 4.53 8.52
N ALA A 41 38.49 4.99 8.06
CA ALA A 41 39.10 6.23 8.53
C ALA A 41 38.36 7.49 8.01
N SER A 42 37.71 7.40 6.86
CA SER A 42 36.92 8.50 6.27
C SER A 42 35.50 8.57 6.84
N THR A 43 34.94 7.48 7.37
CA THR A 43 33.65 7.49 8.09
C THR A 43 33.77 8.07 9.50
N ALA A 44 34.93 7.96 10.15
CA ALA A 44 35.16 8.55 11.47
C ALA A 44 35.22 10.09 11.46
N LEU A 45 35.48 10.71 10.31
CA LEU A 45 35.52 12.18 10.14
C LEU A 45 34.15 12.81 9.82
N LEU A 46 33.11 12.01 9.59
CA LEU A 46 31.72 12.47 9.39
C LEU A 46 30.85 12.33 10.65
N ALA A 47 31.40 11.78 11.74
CA ALA A 47 30.68 11.47 12.98
C ALA A 47 30.29 12.69 13.85
N ASN A 48 30.32 13.91 13.30
CA ASN A 48 29.99 15.14 14.03
C ASN A 48 29.04 16.07 13.27
N VAL A 49 28.23 15.54 12.35
CA VAL A 49 27.04 16.27 11.91
C VAL A 49 25.93 15.93 12.89
N LYS A 50 25.67 16.85 13.84
CA LYS A 50 24.43 16.79 14.62
C LYS A 50 23.27 16.79 13.62
N PRO A 51 22.31 15.85 13.70
CA PRO A 51 21.12 15.92 12.87
C PRO A 51 20.49 17.31 13.10
N VAL A 52 20.27 18.03 12.01
CA VAL A 52 19.52 19.28 12.07
C VAL A 52 18.14 18.88 12.60
N LEU A 53 17.83 19.33 13.81
CA LEU A 53 16.50 19.18 14.42
C LEU A 53 15.45 19.55 13.36
N ALA A 54 14.57 18.60 13.06
CA ALA A 54 13.50 18.77 12.10
C ALA A 54 12.66 20.00 12.49
N GLN A 55 12.83 21.10 11.76
CA GLN A 55 11.92 22.24 11.86
C GLN A 55 10.60 21.83 11.18
N SER A 56 9.48 22.05 11.86
CA SER A 56 8.15 21.93 11.27
C SER A 56 8.03 22.82 10.03
N LEU A 57 7.09 22.52 9.13
CA LEU A 57 6.70 23.46 8.08
C LEU A 57 6.35 24.81 8.73
N THR A 58 6.83 25.90 8.14
CA THR A 58 6.76 27.24 8.71
C THR A 58 5.85 28.15 7.87
N ASN A 59 5.63 29.38 8.36
CA ASN A 59 4.97 30.44 7.58
C ASN A 59 5.69 30.74 6.24
N PHE A 60 6.98 30.40 6.11
CA PHE A 60 7.73 30.59 4.89
C PHE A 60 7.27 29.65 3.77
N GLU A 61 7.14 28.35 4.04
CA GLU A 61 6.63 27.36 3.08
C GLU A 61 5.19 27.69 2.65
N LYS A 62 4.35 28.08 3.61
CA LYS A 62 2.98 28.58 3.32
C LYS A 62 3.02 29.75 2.33
N ALA A 63 3.86 30.75 2.57
CA ALA A 63 3.95 31.92 1.72
C ALA A 63 4.47 31.59 0.31
N LEU A 64 5.43 30.66 0.18
CA LEU A 64 5.93 30.22 -1.11
C LEU A 64 4.91 29.38 -1.89
N LEU A 65 4.16 28.51 -1.21
CA LEU A 65 3.13 27.70 -1.85
C LEU A 65 2.01 28.58 -2.41
N LEU A 66 1.49 29.52 -1.61
CA LEU A 66 0.49 30.48 -2.07
C LEU A 66 1.01 31.33 -3.24
N TYR A 67 2.27 31.78 -3.15
CA TYR A 67 2.92 32.49 -4.26
C TYR A 67 3.02 31.65 -5.53
N ALA A 68 3.27 30.34 -5.43
CA ALA A 68 3.31 29.44 -6.58
C ALA A 68 1.94 29.36 -7.28
N ILE A 69 0.85 29.29 -6.49
CA ILE A 69 -0.52 29.31 -7.00
C ILE A 69 -0.80 30.64 -7.72
N ASP A 70 -0.47 31.78 -7.11
CA ASP A 70 -0.64 33.10 -7.74
C ASP A 70 0.10 33.18 -9.08
N VAL A 71 1.34 32.71 -9.14
CA VAL A 71 2.12 32.71 -10.39
C VAL A 71 1.49 31.81 -11.47
N ALA A 72 0.95 30.65 -11.09
CA ALA A 72 0.27 29.77 -12.04
C ALA A 72 -1.00 30.43 -12.61
N MET A 73 -1.80 31.09 -11.75
CA MET A 73 -2.99 31.82 -12.17
C MET A 73 -2.64 33.02 -13.06
N ASP A 74 -1.65 33.83 -12.69
CA ASP A 74 -1.14 34.95 -13.50
C ASP A 74 -0.58 34.50 -14.85
N ALA A 75 0.04 33.31 -14.89
CA ALA A 75 0.53 32.69 -16.11
C ALA A 75 -0.61 32.14 -16.99
N GLY A 76 -1.86 32.17 -16.50
CA GLY A 76 -3.10 31.87 -17.22
C GLY A 76 -3.62 30.44 -17.06
N ALA A 77 -3.47 29.85 -15.87
CA ALA A 77 -4.19 28.64 -15.47
C ALA A 77 -5.68 28.94 -15.22
N ASP A 78 -6.55 28.00 -15.57
CA ASP A 78 -7.97 28.06 -15.19
C ASP A 78 -8.17 27.62 -13.73
N TYR A 79 -7.32 26.69 -13.28
CA TYR A 79 -7.23 26.20 -11.91
C TYR A 79 -5.79 25.77 -11.60
N ALA A 80 -5.37 25.91 -10.34
CA ALA A 80 -4.11 25.37 -9.87
C ALA A 80 -4.24 24.80 -8.45
N ASP A 81 -3.53 23.71 -8.19
CA ASP A 81 -3.26 23.21 -6.85
C ASP A 81 -1.76 22.99 -6.67
N GLY A 82 -1.30 22.97 -5.43
CA GLY A 82 0.10 22.74 -5.13
C GLY A 82 0.29 22.13 -3.76
N ARG A 83 1.43 21.47 -3.59
CA ARG A 83 1.80 20.80 -2.35
C ARG A 83 3.22 21.14 -1.95
N VAL A 84 3.43 21.30 -0.65
CA VAL A 84 4.76 21.19 -0.03
C VAL A 84 4.77 19.90 0.77
N ILE A 85 5.68 18.98 0.45
CA ILE A 85 5.75 17.69 1.13
C ILE A 85 7.14 17.51 1.73
N ARG A 86 7.16 17.20 3.02
CA ARG A 86 8.34 16.70 3.73
C ARG A 86 8.08 15.27 4.18
N THR A 87 8.96 14.35 3.84
CA THR A 87 8.88 12.96 4.26
C THR A 87 10.12 12.60 5.07
N GLN A 88 9.93 12.13 6.30
CA GLN A 88 10.94 11.45 7.09
C GLN A 88 10.69 9.96 7.02
N PHE A 89 11.74 9.18 6.81
CA PHE A 89 11.69 7.73 6.77
C PHE A 89 12.77 7.15 7.67
N GLU A 90 12.38 6.18 8.50
CA GLU A 90 13.29 5.40 9.32
C GLU A 90 13.08 3.90 9.07
N ALA A 91 14.18 3.15 8.98
CA ALA A 91 14.16 1.70 8.90
C ALA A 91 15.16 1.10 9.89
N VAL A 92 14.69 0.17 10.73
CA VAL A 92 15.54 -0.70 11.54
C VAL A 92 15.23 -2.13 11.16
N GLY A 93 16.24 -2.88 10.76
CA GLY A 93 16.12 -4.28 10.37
C GLY A 93 17.15 -5.13 11.09
N THR A 94 16.72 -6.33 11.48
CA THR A 94 17.54 -7.32 12.17
C THR A 94 17.41 -8.68 11.51
N ARG A 95 18.45 -9.49 11.68
CA ARG A 95 18.51 -10.88 11.26
C ARG A 95 19.27 -11.68 12.32
N GLU A 96 18.63 -12.71 12.84
CA GLU A 96 19.02 -13.43 14.03
C GLU A 96 19.41 -12.45 15.15
N GLN A 97 20.66 -12.46 15.61
CA GLN A 97 21.19 -11.57 16.65
C GLN A 97 21.98 -10.38 16.09
N ARG A 98 21.74 -9.99 14.83
CA ARG A 98 22.49 -8.92 14.15
C ARG A 98 21.54 -7.85 13.62
N ILE A 99 21.96 -6.60 13.75
CA ILE A 99 21.33 -5.49 13.04
C ILE A 99 21.85 -5.53 11.59
N THR A 100 20.93 -5.55 10.63
CA THR A 100 21.24 -5.63 9.19
C THR A 100 20.93 -4.33 8.46
N GLN A 101 20.04 -3.49 9.01
CA GLN A 101 19.66 -2.22 8.42
C GLN A 101 19.44 -1.17 9.51
N VAL A 102 20.03 0.00 9.31
CA VAL A 102 19.69 1.24 10.00
C VAL A 102 19.69 2.33 8.94
N GLN A 103 18.53 2.94 8.71
CA GLN A 103 18.34 3.98 7.71
C GLN A 103 17.52 5.12 8.31
N SER A 104 17.91 6.35 8.00
CA SER A 104 17.15 7.55 8.26
C SER A 104 17.33 8.49 7.07
N THR A 105 16.22 8.93 6.47
CA THR A 105 16.24 9.81 5.30
C THR A 105 15.16 10.88 5.42
N ASP A 106 15.47 12.09 4.96
CA ASP A 106 14.51 13.17 4.76
C ASP A 106 14.40 13.47 3.26
N SER A 107 13.19 13.76 2.79
CA SER A 107 12.89 14.29 1.45
C SER A 107 11.99 15.51 1.59
N PHE A 108 12.24 16.55 0.81
CA PHE A 108 11.51 17.82 0.93
C PHE A 108 11.44 18.55 -0.41
N GLY A 109 10.25 19.01 -0.78
CA GLY A 109 10.05 19.76 -2.01
C GLY A 109 8.64 20.34 -2.14
N ILE A 110 8.42 21.02 -3.25
CA ILE A 110 7.21 21.75 -3.58
C ILE A 110 6.82 21.49 -5.03
N ASN A 111 5.52 21.41 -5.31
CA ASN A 111 4.99 21.25 -6.66
C ASN A 111 3.74 22.09 -6.89
N VAL A 112 3.42 22.27 -8.18
CA VAL A 112 2.14 22.79 -8.67
C VAL A 112 1.63 21.91 -9.80
N ARG A 113 0.33 21.64 -9.76
CA ARG A 113 -0.47 21.12 -10.86
C ARG A 113 -1.38 22.25 -11.37
N ALA A 114 -1.41 22.46 -12.68
CA ALA A 114 -2.19 23.52 -13.34
C ALA A 114 -3.10 22.93 -14.41
N LEU A 115 -4.33 23.44 -14.49
CA LEU A 115 -5.31 23.11 -15.53
C LEU A 115 -5.36 24.27 -16.54
N VAL A 116 -5.24 23.96 -17.84
CA VAL A 116 -5.41 24.95 -18.92
C VAL A 116 -6.23 24.36 -20.05
N GLY A 117 -7.40 24.95 -20.31
CA GLY A 117 -8.34 24.52 -21.33
C GLY A 117 -8.80 23.06 -21.17
N GLY A 118 -8.81 22.54 -19.94
CA GLY A 118 -9.17 21.17 -19.60
C GLY A 118 -8.01 20.17 -19.56
N SER A 119 -6.78 20.53 -19.92
CA SER A 119 -5.62 19.64 -19.80
C SER A 119 -4.74 19.99 -18.62
N TRP A 120 -4.23 18.96 -17.94
CA TRP A 120 -3.32 19.09 -16.81
C TRP A 120 -1.86 19.29 -17.24
N GLY A 121 -1.12 20.03 -16.42
CA GLY A 121 0.34 20.08 -16.41
C GLY A 121 0.86 20.11 -14.98
N PHE A 122 2.08 19.62 -14.77
CA PHE A 122 2.67 19.44 -13.45
C PHE A 122 4.16 19.80 -13.49
N SER A 123 4.64 20.43 -12.43
CA SER A 123 6.07 20.68 -12.22
C SER A 123 6.38 20.72 -10.73
N ALA A 124 7.61 20.35 -10.38
CA ALA A 124 8.08 20.22 -9.01
C ALA A 124 9.53 20.70 -8.87
N THR A 125 9.90 21.16 -7.68
CA THR A 125 11.26 21.61 -7.36
C THR A 125 11.59 21.39 -5.89
N GLN A 126 12.88 21.28 -5.59
CA GLN A 126 13.44 21.26 -4.23
C GLN A 126 14.01 22.62 -3.81
N PHE A 127 13.97 23.63 -4.70
CA PHE A 127 14.52 24.96 -4.44
C PHE A 127 13.42 25.92 -3.96
N PHE A 128 13.56 26.42 -2.73
CA PHE A 128 12.60 27.28 -2.04
C PHE A 128 12.98 28.76 -2.11
N ASP A 129 13.19 29.25 -3.34
CA ASP A 129 13.38 30.67 -3.63
C ASP A 129 12.37 31.14 -4.68
N ARG A 130 12.05 32.44 -4.67
CA ARG A 130 10.97 32.98 -5.53
C ARG A 130 11.21 32.77 -7.02
N GLU A 131 12.46 32.73 -7.47
CA GLU A 131 12.79 32.54 -8.89
C GLU A 131 12.47 31.11 -9.31
N ALA A 132 12.97 30.12 -8.56
CA ALA A 132 12.70 28.71 -8.81
C ALA A 132 11.21 28.38 -8.72
N ILE A 133 10.50 28.91 -7.71
CA ILE A 133 9.04 28.73 -7.58
C ILE A 133 8.28 29.32 -8.76
N SER A 134 8.67 30.52 -9.20
CA SER A 134 8.02 31.16 -10.35
C SER A 134 8.24 30.37 -11.64
N ALA A 135 9.46 29.87 -11.84
CA ALA A 135 9.81 29.06 -13.00
C ALA A 135 9.02 27.75 -13.01
N MET A 136 8.99 27.03 -11.89
CA MET A 136 8.23 25.78 -11.72
C MET A 136 6.73 25.99 -11.98
N ALA A 137 6.13 27.05 -11.44
CA ALA A 137 4.70 27.31 -11.63
C ALA A 137 4.35 27.63 -13.09
N ARG A 138 5.19 28.45 -13.76
CA ARG A 138 5.04 28.73 -15.19
C ARG A 138 5.25 27.50 -16.06
N GLU A 139 6.16 26.60 -15.66
CA GLU A 139 6.40 25.36 -16.37
C GLU A 139 5.19 24.42 -16.29
N ALA A 140 4.55 24.28 -15.12
CA ALA A 140 3.30 23.51 -15.00
C ALA A 140 2.22 24.03 -15.98
N VAL A 141 2.06 25.35 -16.09
CA VAL A 141 1.11 25.99 -17.02
C VAL A 141 1.54 25.78 -18.49
N ALA A 142 2.83 25.88 -18.79
CA ALA A 142 3.35 25.66 -20.15
C ALA A 142 3.13 24.21 -20.60
N VAL A 143 3.34 23.23 -19.72
CA VAL A 143 3.05 21.81 -19.97
C VAL A 143 1.56 21.61 -20.20
N ALA A 144 0.69 22.20 -19.36
CA ALA A 144 -0.76 22.12 -19.52
C ALA A 144 -1.22 22.66 -20.89
N ARG A 145 -0.71 23.83 -21.31
CA ARG A 145 -0.97 24.41 -22.64
C ARG A 145 -0.51 23.50 -23.77
N ALA A 146 0.70 22.94 -23.65
CA ALA A 146 1.25 22.04 -24.67
C ALA A 146 0.40 20.77 -24.81
N ASN A 147 0.00 20.18 -23.68
CA ASN A 147 -0.91 19.02 -23.65
C ASN A 147 -2.25 19.36 -24.30
N ASN A 148 -2.86 20.50 -23.95
CA ASN A 148 -4.14 20.93 -24.52
C ASN A 148 -4.06 21.21 -26.02
N ALA A 149 -2.93 21.71 -26.52
CA ALA A 149 -2.73 21.96 -27.96
C ALA A 149 -2.64 20.67 -28.78
N VAL A 150 -2.19 19.57 -28.17
CA VAL A 150 -2.02 18.25 -28.83
C VAL A 150 -3.26 17.39 -28.68
N ALA A 151 -3.83 17.33 -27.48
CA ALA A 151 -5.00 16.52 -27.13
C ALA A 151 -5.92 17.35 -26.21
N PRO A 152 -6.78 18.22 -26.80
CA PRO A 152 -7.71 19.01 -26.02
C PRO A 152 -8.61 18.13 -25.15
N SER A 153 -8.77 18.51 -23.89
CA SER A 153 -9.64 17.82 -22.94
C SER A 153 -10.77 18.74 -22.49
N THR A 154 -11.88 18.17 -22.03
CA THR A 154 -13.01 18.91 -21.46
C THR A 154 -13.14 18.62 -19.96
N THR A 155 -12.02 18.43 -19.26
CA THR A 155 -12.01 18.14 -17.83
C THR A 155 -12.79 19.19 -17.04
N LEU A 156 -13.77 18.70 -16.28
CA LEU A 156 -14.57 19.49 -15.35
C LEU A 156 -14.25 19.01 -13.94
N LEU A 157 -13.92 19.93 -13.04
CA LEU A 157 -13.69 19.60 -11.64
C LEU A 157 -15.01 19.63 -10.88
N ALA A 158 -15.35 18.52 -10.23
CA ALA A 158 -16.45 18.48 -9.28
C ALA A 158 -16.26 19.55 -8.19
N PRO A 159 -17.35 20.16 -7.69
CA PRO A 159 -17.28 21.16 -6.62
C PRO A 159 -16.73 20.53 -5.32
N VAL A 160 -15.99 21.34 -4.56
CA VAL A 160 -15.48 20.99 -3.24
C VAL A 160 -15.66 22.17 -2.29
N ASP A 161 -15.84 21.90 -1.00
CA ASP A 161 -15.87 22.95 0.01
C ASP A 161 -14.48 23.58 0.18
N ILE A 162 -14.44 24.87 0.51
CA ILE A 162 -13.18 25.63 0.65
C ILE A 162 -12.75 25.66 2.11
N TYR A 163 -11.50 25.29 2.36
CA TYR A 163 -10.91 25.18 3.70
C TYR A 163 -9.68 26.09 3.83
N PRO A 164 -9.82 27.38 4.17
CA PRO A 164 -8.71 28.35 4.10
C PRO A 164 -7.66 28.22 5.21
N ASP A 165 -7.97 27.46 6.27
CA ASP A 165 -7.07 27.23 7.40
C ASP A 165 -7.47 25.94 8.13
N ALA A 166 -7.25 24.81 7.48
CA ALA A 166 -7.58 23.50 8.05
C ALA A 166 -6.31 22.72 8.41
N SER A 167 -6.42 21.85 9.42
CA SER A 167 -5.34 20.95 9.77
C SER A 167 -5.83 19.59 10.22
N TRP A 168 -5.00 18.57 10.00
CA TRP A 168 -5.25 17.21 10.46
C TRP A 168 -3.94 16.50 10.78
N THR A 169 -3.97 15.56 11.71
CA THR A 169 -2.82 14.71 12.01
C THR A 169 -3.31 13.31 12.26
N THR A 170 -2.61 12.31 11.74
CA THR A 170 -2.88 10.90 12.05
C THR A 170 -2.99 10.73 13.57
N PRO A 171 -4.11 10.20 14.08
CA PRO A 171 -4.26 9.95 15.51
C PRO A 171 -3.17 8.99 16.01
N HIS A 172 -2.39 9.45 16.99
CA HIS A 172 -1.32 8.66 17.60
C HIS A 172 -1.06 9.10 19.05
N SER A 173 -0.41 8.23 19.82
CA SER A 173 0.03 8.55 21.20
C SER A 173 1.54 8.53 21.38
N ILE A 174 2.28 7.79 20.55
CA ILE A 174 3.74 7.73 20.57
C ILE A 174 4.25 7.99 19.16
N ASP A 175 4.92 9.13 18.95
CA ASP A 175 5.58 9.43 17.68
C ASP A 175 6.72 8.41 17.42
N PRO A 176 6.70 7.63 16.32
CA PRO A 176 7.75 6.67 16.02
C PRO A 176 9.15 7.26 15.98
N PHE A 177 9.30 8.54 15.61
CA PHE A 177 10.59 9.22 15.51
C PHE A 177 11.08 9.77 16.86
N SER A 178 10.26 9.69 17.91
CA SER A 178 10.68 10.00 19.29
C SER A 178 11.32 8.80 19.99
N VAL A 179 11.12 7.58 19.46
CA VAL A 179 11.68 6.34 20.00
C VAL A 179 13.07 6.11 19.42
N SER A 180 14.06 5.80 20.27
CA SER A 180 15.43 5.62 19.83
C SER A 180 15.58 4.40 18.91
N LEU A 181 16.53 4.47 17.97
CA LEU A 181 16.86 3.33 17.11
C LEU A 181 17.36 2.13 17.92
N ASP A 182 18.03 2.37 19.04
CA ASP A 182 18.53 1.33 19.96
C ASP A 182 17.37 0.57 20.61
N ASP A 183 16.34 1.27 21.08
CA ASP A 183 15.16 0.62 21.68
C ASP A 183 14.39 -0.21 20.63
N LYS A 184 14.24 0.33 19.41
CA LYS A 184 13.63 -0.40 18.28
C LYS A 184 14.44 -1.65 17.96
N ALA A 185 15.76 -1.55 17.85
CA ALA A 185 16.63 -2.68 17.56
C ALA A 185 16.61 -3.72 18.70
N ALA A 186 16.60 -3.30 19.95
CA ALA A 186 16.52 -4.18 21.11
C ALA A 186 15.22 -4.98 21.14
N LEU A 187 14.08 -4.37 20.80
CA LEU A 187 12.80 -5.07 20.66
C LEU A 187 12.87 -6.17 19.58
N LEU A 188 13.40 -5.84 18.41
CA LEU A 188 13.50 -6.74 17.26
C LEU A 188 14.44 -7.92 17.53
N LEU A 189 15.61 -7.66 18.14
CA LEU A 189 16.56 -8.70 18.53
C LEU A 189 15.96 -9.66 19.56
N ARG A 190 15.19 -9.16 20.53
CA ARG A 190 14.49 -9.99 21.51
C ARG A 190 13.43 -10.88 20.84
N ALA A 191 12.65 -10.33 19.91
CA ALA A 191 11.66 -11.13 19.18
C ALA A 191 12.33 -12.25 18.37
N ASN A 192 13.43 -11.95 17.67
CA ASN A 192 14.20 -12.97 16.96
C ASN A 192 14.75 -14.04 17.90
N GLU A 193 15.24 -13.65 19.08
CA GLU A 193 15.75 -14.59 20.08
C GLU A 193 14.68 -15.58 20.54
N GLU A 194 13.47 -15.10 20.83
CA GLU A 194 12.35 -15.97 21.24
C GLU A 194 11.95 -16.96 20.14
N ALA A 195 11.96 -16.54 18.87
CA ALA A 195 11.70 -17.44 17.75
C ALA A 195 12.78 -18.52 17.59
N LEU A 196 14.05 -18.17 17.79
CA LEU A 196 15.20 -19.08 17.66
C LEU A 196 15.29 -20.13 18.78
N ARG A 197 14.47 -20.04 19.84
CA ARG A 197 14.38 -21.04 20.91
C ARG A 197 13.60 -22.29 20.50
N ILE A 198 12.79 -22.20 19.44
CA ILE A 198 12.03 -23.33 18.93
C ILE A 198 12.92 -24.22 18.07
N ASP A 199 12.78 -25.53 18.25
CA ASP A 199 13.54 -26.52 17.49
C ASP A 199 13.36 -26.33 15.98
N ASN A 200 14.43 -26.61 15.23
CA ASN A 200 14.49 -26.50 13.76
C ASN A 200 14.39 -25.08 13.18
N ILE A 201 14.21 -24.04 14.01
CA ILE A 201 14.30 -22.65 13.54
C ILE A 201 15.76 -22.23 13.40
N ARG A 202 16.13 -21.80 12.19
CA ARG A 202 17.52 -21.42 11.87
C ARG A 202 17.67 -19.95 11.49
N PHE A 203 16.61 -19.35 10.97
CA PHE A 203 16.60 -17.94 10.59
C PHE A 203 15.35 -17.26 11.14
N ALA A 204 15.57 -16.09 11.73
CA ALA A 204 14.53 -15.15 12.12
C ALA A 204 14.98 -13.77 11.70
N SER A 205 14.08 -12.99 11.10
CA SER A 205 14.34 -11.60 10.74
C SER A 205 13.16 -10.75 11.14
N SER A 206 13.42 -9.52 11.55
CA SER A 206 12.37 -8.59 11.93
C SER A 206 12.79 -7.16 11.64
N SER A 207 11.81 -6.31 11.34
CA SER A 207 12.04 -4.92 10.99
C SER A 207 10.91 -4.01 11.44
N ILE A 208 11.21 -2.73 11.59
CA ILE A 208 10.24 -1.65 11.72
C ILE A 208 10.62 -0.58 10.71
N LEU A 209 9.68 -0.25 9.82
CA LEU A 209 9.73 0.93 8.97
C LEU A 209 8.78 1.99 9.51
N SER A 210 9.18 3.25 9.51
CA SER A 210 8.35 4.37 9.95
C SER A 210 8.43 5.51 8.94
N VAL A 211 7.27 6.07 8.61
CA VAL A 211 7.13 7.23 7.73
C VAL A 211 6.41 8.32 8.51
N LYS A 212 6.98 9.53 8.51
CA LYS A 212 6.29 10.75 8.90
C LYS A 212 6.27 11.67 7.71
N GLU A 213 5.09 12.02 7.24
CA GLU A 213 4.93 12.93 6.13
C GLU A 213 4.18 14.17 6.60
N GLN A 214 4.71 15.35 6.30
CA GLN A 214 4.03 16.62 6.51
C GLN A 214 3.70 17.20 5.14
N ARG A 215 2.45 17.61 4.94
CA ARG A 215 1.91 18.01 3.66
C ARG A 215 1.10 19.29 3.81
N LEU A 216 1.55 20.36 3.16
CA LEU A 216 0.71 21.52 2.88
C LEU A 216 0.02 21.30 1.54
N VAL A 217 -1.27 21.61 1.46
CA VAL A 217 -2.05 21.65 0.21
C VAL A 217 -2.62 23.05 0.05
N ALA A 218 -2.50 23.64 -1.14
CA ALA A 218 -3.15 24.91 -1.48
C ALA A 218 -3.86 24.80 -2.83
N THR A 219 -5.01 25.44 -2.98
CA THR A 219 -5.76 25.52 -4.24
C THR A 219 -6.04 26.96 -4.63
N SER A 220 -6.18 27.23 -5.94
CA SER A 220 -6.58 28.54 -6.47
C SER A 220 -8.00 28.94 -6.08
N GLU A 221 -8.82 27.97 -5.64
CA GLU A 221 -10.17 28.20 -5.10
C GLU A 221 -10.14 28.72 -3.65
N GLY A 222 -8.98 28.66 -2.98
CA GLY A 222 -8.76 29.27 -1.66
C GLY A 222 -8.62 28.30 -0.50
N SER A 223 -8.51 26.99 -0.75
CA SER A 223 -8.18 26.03 0.31
C SER A 223 -6.70 26.10 0.67
N PHE A 224 -6.40 25.98 1.96
CA PHE A 224 -5.06 25.80 2.51
C PHE A 224 -5.13 24.84 3.70
N ILE A 225 -4.44 23.71 3.60
CA ILE A 225 -4.58 22.57 4.51
C ILE A 225 -3.19 22.09 4.95
N ASP A 226 -2.99 21.90 6.25
CA ASP A 226 -1.78 21.33 6.87
C ASP A 226 -2.07 19.93 7.42
N GLN A 227 -1.43 18.90 6.87
CA GLN A 227 -1.63 17.52 7.28
C GLN A 227 -0.33 16.84 7.69
N THR A 228 -0.37 16.10 8.79
CA THR A 228 0.72 15.20 9.19
C THR A 228 0.27 13.75 9.18
N PHE A 229 0.90 12.93 8.35
CA PHE A 229 0.67 11.50 8.24
C PHE A 229 1.74 10.71 8.98
N LEU A 230 1.32 9.76 9.81
CA LEU A 230 2.20 8.75 10.41
C LEU A 230 1.81 7.38 9.87
N ARG A 231 2.80 6.63 9.39
CA ARG A 231 2.62 5.24 8.98
C ARG A 231 3.76 4.40 9.54
N ILE A 232 3.43 3.22 10.05
CA ILE A 232 4.40 2.27 10.60
C ILE A 232 4.18 0.88 10.00
N ASN A 233 5.26 0.17 9.71
CA ASN A 233 5.24 -1.16 9.12
C ASN A 233 6.23 -2.06 9.87
N PRO A 234 5.76 -2.79 10.89
CA PRO A 234 6.51 -3.88 11.50
C PRO A 234 6.47 -5.12 10.60
N ALA A 235 7.52 -5.93 10.64
CA ALA A 235 7.53 -7.24 9.98
C ALA A 235 8.39 -8.22 10.78
N MET A 236 8.04 -9.50 10.68
CA MET A 236 8.88 -10.59 11.17
C MET A 236 8.71 -11.80 10.24
N ASN A 237 9.80 -12.46 9.88
CA ASN A 237 9.80 -13.70 9.10
C ASN A 237 10.65 -14.74 9.83
N ILE A 238 10.12 -15.95 9.96
CA ILE A 238 10.74 -17.06 10.66
C ILE A 238 10.83 -18.26 9.73
N THR A 239 12.01 -18.86 9.62
CA THR A 239 12.27 -19.99 8.73
C THR A 239 12.75 -21.21 9.52
N ALA A 240 11.98 -22.29 9.41
CA ALA A 240 12.35 -23.63 9.83
C ALA A 240 13.14 -24.35 8.74
N ILE A 241 14.10 -25.20 9.12
CA ILE A 241 14.90 -26.02 8.20
C ILE A 241 14.92 -27.46 8.71
N SER A 242 14.82 -28.43 7.80
CA SER A 242 14.91 -29.85 8.15
C SER A 242 16.30 -30.22 8.68
N ASP A 243 16.38 -31.30 9.46
CA ASP A 243 17.64 -31.75 10.07
C ASP A 243 18.74 -32.07 9.04
N ASP A 244 18.35 -32.56 7.87
CA ASP A 244 19.24 -32.87 6.75
C ASP A 244 19.54 -31.64 5.86
N GLY A 245 18.90 -30.50 6.12
CA GLY A 245 19.01 -29.28 5.33
C GLY A 245 18.37 -29.36 3.94
N GLY A 246 17.59 -30.40 3.66
CA GLY A 246 16.95 -30.64 2.36
C GLY A 246 15.67 -29.83 2.11
N ASP A 247 15.00 -29.34 3.15
CA ASP A 247 13.75 -28.58 3.06
C ASP A 247 13.74 -27.38 4.03
N PHE A 248 12.98 -26.35 3.69
CA PHE A 248 12.75 -25.19 4.54
C PHE A 248 11.32 -24.65 4.36
N GLN A 249 10.74 -24.15 5.45
CA GLN A 249 9.44 -23.49 5.43
C GLN A 249 9.52 -22.16 6.16
N THR A 250 8.87 -21.14 5.60
CA THR A 250 8.83 -19.79 6.17
C THR A 250 7.41 -19.40 6.56
N ARG A 251 7.31 -18.74 7.71
CA ARG A 251 6.11 -18.08 8.23
C ARG A 251 6.44 -16.60 8.49
N GLY A 252 5.80 -15.70 7.75
CA GLY A 252 5.79 -14.27 8.07
C GLY A 252 4.75 -13.97 9.13
N ALA A 253 5.02 -13.12 10.11
CA ALA A 253 4.11 -12.79 11.21
C ALA A 253 2.85 -12.02 10.74
N THR A 254 1.76 -12.15 11.48
CA THR A 254 0.49 -11.46 11.23
C THR A 254 0.52 -10.04 11.85
N VAL A 255 1.30 -9.14 11.25
CA VAL A 255 1.59 -7.78 11.78
C VAL A 255 1.58 -6.72 10.69
N GLU A 256 0.40 -6.45 10.12
CA GLU A 256 0.30 -5.60 8.93
C GLU A 256 0.68 -4.12 9.23
N PRO A 257 1.04 -3.33 8.19
CA PRO A 257 1.25 -1.90 8.33
C PRO A 257 0.02 -1.16 8.89
N ALA A 258 0.23 0.04 9.44
CA ALA A 258 -0.86 0.87 9.94
C ALA A 258 -0.57 2.37 9.86
N GLY A 259 -1.64 3.16 9.70
CA GLY A 259 -1.65 4.61 9.90
C GLY A 259 -1.68 4.97 11.39
N ARG A 260 -0.60 4.67 12.11
CA ARG A 260 -0.50 4.72 13.58
C ARG A 260 0.89 5.17 14.04
N GLY A 261 0.99 5.53 15.32
CA GLY A 261 2.25 5.72 16.01
C GLY A 261 2.88 4.41 16.51
N TYR A 262 3.95 4.53 17.29
CA TYR A 262 4.73 3.40 17.82
C TYR A 262 3.95 2.55 18.85
N GLU A 263 2.89 3.11 19.45
CA GLU A 263 1.97 2.35 20.29
C GLU A 263 1.37 1.13 19.59
N TYR A 264 1.24 1.18 18.26
CA TYR A 264 0.79 0.04 17.47
C TYR A 264 1.78 -1.12 17.56
N VAL A 265 3.08 -0.85 17.39
CA VAL A 265 4.14 -1.88 17.49
C VAL A 265 4.19 -2.50 18.88
N LEU A 266 4.00 -1.68 19.93
CA LEU A 266 3.94 -2.18 21.30
C LEU A 266 2.73 -3.09 21.53
N GLY A 267 1.57 -2.72 20.98
CA GLY A 267 0.33 -3.50 21.10
C GLY A 267 0.35 -4.84 20.36
N LEU A 268 1.20 -4.99 19.34
CA LEU A 268 1.34 -6.25 18.60
C LEU A 268 2.09 -7.35 19.36
N ASP A 269 2.80 -6.99 20.43
CA ASP A 269 3.60 -7.91 21.25
C ASP A 269 4.45 -8.90 20.41
N LEU A 270 5.35 -8.36 19.58
CA LEU A 270 6.20 -9.16 18.69
C LEU A 270 6.99 -10.23 19.45
N VAL A 271 7.43 -9.92 20.68
CA VAL A 271 8.23 -10.83 21.50
C VAL A 271 7.36 -11.96 22.04
N GLY A 272 6.18 -11.66 22.59
CA GLY A 272 5.27 -12.67 23.12
C GLY A 272 4.70 -13.60 22.05
N ASN A 273 4.55 -13.13 20.81
CA ASN A 273 4.03 -13.94 19.70
C ASN A 273 5.11 -14.71 18.90
N ALA A 274 6.39 -14.37 19.05
CA ALA A 274 7.48 -14.95 18.27
C ALA A 274 7.55 -16.48 18.33
N SER A 275 7.39 -17.06 19.53
CA SER A 275 7.43 -18.52 19.71
C SER A 275 6.26 -19.21 18.99
N ARG A 276 5.05 -18.64 19.01
CA ARG A 276 3.90 -19.19 18.29
C ARG A 276 4.16 -19.24 16.78
N TRP A 277 4.62 -18.13 16.18
CA TRP A 277 4.91 -18.10 14.75
C TRP A 277 6.07 -19.04 14.36
N ALA A 278 7.03 -19.23 15.26
CA ALA A 278 8.11 -20.20 15.10
C ALA A 278 7.61 -21.65 15.16
N GLU A 279 6.74 -21.99 16.11
CA GLU A 279 6.10 -23.30 16.19
C GLU A 279 5.27 -23.59 14.92
N GLU A 280 4.53 -22.61 14.40
CA GLU A 280 3.80 -22.73 13.13
C GLU A 280 4.76 -22.99 11.94
N ALA A 281 5.90 -22.30 11.87
CA ALA A 281 6.91 -22.57 10.83
C ALA A 281 7.47 -24.00 10.91
N ALA A 282 7.73 -24.47 12.13
CA ALA A 282 8.22 -25.83 12.38
C ALA A 282 7.17 -26.90 12.05
N MET A 283 5.90 -26.67 12.38
CA MET A 283 4.79 -27.54 12.01
C MET A 283 4.61 -27.61 10.49
N LYS A 284 4.69 -26.46 9.80
CA LYS A 284 4.57 -26.37 8.33
C LYS A 284 5.61 -27.23 7.61
N LEU A 285 6.82 -27.33 8.15
CA LEU A 285 7.91 -28.15 7.62
C LEU A 285 7.58 -29.66 7.63
N GLN A 286 6.74 -30.12 8.56
CA GLN A 286 6.32 -31.52 8.66
C GLN A 286 4.93 -31.78 8.04
N ALA A 287 4.26 -30.73 7.59
CA ALA A 287 2.88 -30.80 7.12
C ALA A 287 2.76 -31.48 5.75
N VAL A 288 1.61 -32.10 5.51
CA VAL A 288 1.28 -32.70 4.20
C VAL A 288 0.78 -31.61 3.24
N SER A 289 0.97 -31.82 1.93
CA SER A 289 0.33 -30.97 0.92
C SER A 289 -1.18 -31.18 0.91
N VAL A 290 -1.92 -30.19 0.41
CA VAL A 290 -3.36 -30.33 0.19
C VAL A 290 -3.67 -31.27 -0.96
N ASP A 291 -4.78 -32.01 -0.86
CA ASP A 291 -5.36 -32.70 -2.01
C ASP A 291 -6.14 -31.68 -2.86
N PRO A 292 -5.75 -31.46 -4.14
CA PRO A 292 -6.43 -30.51 -5.01
C PRO A 292 -7.91 -30.85 -5.25
N GLY A 293 -8.70 -29.84 -5.55
CA GLY A 293 -10.13 -29.93 -5.87
C GLY A 293 -10.98 -28.96 -5.06
N GLU A 294 -12.28 -29.22 -4.98
CA GLU A 294 -13.23 -28.35 -4.31
C GLU A 294 -13.23 -28.55 -2.79
N TRP A 295 -13.12 -27.43 -2.06
CA TRP A 295 -13.15 -27.36 -0.60
C TRP A 295 -13.91 -26.12 -0.13
N ASP A 296 -14.46 -26.18 1.08
CA ASP A 296 -14.88 -24.98 1.79
C ASP A 296 -13.66 -24.25 2.36
N LEU A 297 -13.72 -22.92 2.39
CA LEU A 297 -12.59 -22.07 2.73
C LEU A 297 -12.97 -21.05 3.80
N VAL A 298 -12.35 -21.16 4.97
CA VAL A 298 -12.44 -20.14 6.02
C VAL A 298 -11.22 -19.23 5.91
N LEU A 299 -11.43 -17.96 5.58
CA LEU A 299 -10.37 -16.98 5.44
C LEU A 299 -10.32 -16.06 6.67
N HIS A 300 -9.25 -16.18 7.44
CA HIS A 300 -8.94 -15.22 8.49
C HIS A 300 -8.72 -13.84 7.85
N PRO A 301 -9.13 -12.74 8.50
CA PRO A 301 -9.05 -11.40 7.91
C PRO A 301 -7.62 -10.94 7.58
N SER A 302 -6.60 -11.49 8.26
CA SER A 302 -5.19 -11.27 7.88
C SER A 302 -4.80 -11.83 6.50
N ASN A 303 -5.62 -12.70 5.92
CA ASN A 303 -5.49 -13.18 4.55
C ASN A 303 -6.47 -12.44 3.62
N LEU A 304 -7.76 -12.40 4.02
CA LEU A 304 -8.85 -11.88 3.20
C LEU A 304 -8.66 -10.42 2.79
N TRP A 305 -8.01 -9.59 3.61
CA TRP A 305 -7.78 -8.18 3.30
C TRP A 305 -7.05 -7.98 1.96
N LEU A 306 -6.11 -8.86 1.61
CA LEU A 306 -5.37 -8.75 0.36
C LEU A 306 -6.20 -9.23 -0.84
N THR A 307 -7.06 -10.22 -0.63
CA THR A 307 -8.06 -10.62 -1.62
C THR A 307 -9.00 -9.47 -1.93
N ILE A 308 -9.42 -8.70 -0.91
CA ILE A 308 -10.21 -7.48 -1.08
C ILE A 308 -9.44 -6.44 -1.90
N HIS A 309 -8.18 -6.17 -1.54
CA HIS A 309 -7.32 -5.23 -2.26
C HIS A 309 -7.33 -5.50 -3.77
N GLU A 310 -7.11 -6.75 -4.15
CA GLU A 310 -6.92 -7.14 -5.54
C GLU A 310 -8.24 -7.33 -6.30
N SER A 311 -9.28 -7.84 -5.64
CA SER A 311 -10.52 -8.28 -6.30
C SER A 311 -11.71 -7.33 -6.13
N ILE A 312 -11.64 -6.36 -5.19
CA ILE A 312 -12.67 -5.33 -4.99
C ILE A 312 -12.05 -3.93 -5.05
N GLY A 313 -10.94 -3.70 -4.34
CA GLY A 313 -10.27 -2.40 -4.30
C GLY A 313 -9.92 -1.90 -5.69
N HIS A 314 -9.05 -2.61 -6.40
CA HIS A 314 -8.64 -2.16 -7.73
C HIS A 314 -9.75 -2.19 -8.80
N PRO A 315 -10.66 -3.18 -8.87
CA PRO A 315 -11.73 -3.18 -9.86
C PRO A 315 -12.72 -2.01 -9.71
N THR A 316 -12.80 -1.41 -8.53
CA THR A 316 -13.71 -0.29 -8.24
C THR A 316 -13.04 1.07 -8.40
N GLU A 317 -11.84 1.11 -8.97
CA GLU A 317 -11.19 2.33 -9.45
C GLU A 317 -11.74 2.75 -10.83
N LEU A 318 -12.34 3.95 -10.93
CA LEU A 318 -13.05 4.37 -12.14
C LEU A 318 -12.12 4.57 -13.36
N ASP A 319 -10.95 5.16 -13.17
CA ASP A 319 -9.94 5.31 -14.23
C ASP A 319 -9.50 3.97 -14.82
N ARG A 320 -9.38 2.92 -14.00
CA ARG A 320 -9.10 1.55 -14.44
C ARG A 320 -10.24 0.95 -15.21
N ALA A 321 -11.47 1.12 -14.73
CA ALA A 321 -12.66 0.70 -15.46
C ALA A 321 -12.69 1.35 -16.84
N LEU A 322 -12.38 2.63 -16.97
CA LEU A 322 -12.40 3.34 -18.25
C LEU A 322 -11.09 3.22 -19.06
N GLY A 323 -10.12 2.43 -18.60
CA GLY A 323 -8.90 2.10 -19.34
C GLY A 323 -7.79 3.17 -19.33
N TYR A 324 -7.90 4.22 -18.50
CA TYR A 324 -6.87 5.25 -18.36
C TYR A 324 -5.61 4.72 -17.65
N GLU A 325 -5.77 3.78 -16.70
CA GLU A 325 -4.68 3.26 -15.86
C GLU A 325 -4.53 1.73 -15.97
N ALA A 326 -4.52 1.21 -17.20
CA ALA A 326 -4.34 -0.22 -17.48
C ALA A 326 -2.93 -0.76 -17.18
N ASN A 327 -1.93 0.12 -17.05
CA ASN A 327 -0.54 -0.29 -16.77
C ASN A 327 -0.40 -0.85 -15.35
N TYR A 328 0.57 -1.76 -15.17
CA TYR A 328 0.85 -2.52 -13.93
C TYR A 328 -0.28 -3.47 -13.52
N ALA A 329 -1.31 -2.90 -12.91
CA ALA A 329 -2.33 -3.63 -12.19
C ALA A 329 -3.62 -3.85 -13.02
N GLY A 330 -3.54 -3.60 -14.33
CA GLY A 330 -4.61 -3.94 -15.28
C GLY A 330 -5.83 -3.02 -15.27
N THR A 331 -6.84 -3.44 -16.04
CA THR A 331 -8.18 -2.86 -16.14
C THR A 331 -9.14 -3.50 -15.11
N SER A 332 -10.43 -3.19 -15.23
CA SER A 332 -11.48 -3.75 -14.38
C SER A 332 -12.49 -4.59 -15.17
N PHE A 333 -13.03 -5.64 -14.55
CA PHE A 333 -14.21 -6.36 -15.04
C PHE A 333 -15.53 -5.62 -14.74
N LEU A 334 -15.50 -4.64 -13.83
CA LEU A 334 -16.61 -3.72 -13.56
C LEU A 334 -16.54 -2.60 -14.59
N HIS A 335 -16.85 -2.93 -15.85
CA HIS A 335 -16.90 -2.01 -16.98
C HIS A 335 -17.87 -2.56 -18.04
N PRO A 336 -18.54 -1.68 -18.82
CA PRO A 336 -18.58 -0.23 -18.68
C PRO A 336 -19.56 0.23 -17.57
N PRO A 337 -19.34 1.41 -16.93
CA PRO A 337 -20.16 1.88 -15.81
C PRO A 337 -21.67 1.83 -16.05
N GLU A 338 -22.13 2.21 -17.25
CA GLU A 338 -23.54 2.20 -17.64
C GLU A 338 -24.19 0.82 -17.67
N GLU A 339 -23.40 -0.25 -17.79
CA GLU A 339 -23.89 -1.62 -17.75
C GLU A 339 -23.79 -2.21 -16.35
N VAL A 340 -22.74 -1.86 -15.58
CA VAL A 340 -22.44 -2.56 -14.33
C VAL A 340 -23.01 -1.91 -13.08
N LEU A 341 -23.07 -0.58 -13.01
CA LEU A 341 -23.54 0.15 -11.82
C LEU A 341 -25.02 -0.14 -11.54
N GLY A 342 -25.32 -0.56 -10.32
CA GLY A 342 -26.66 -0.94 -9.87
C GLY A 342 -27.20 -2.24 -10.47
N ASN A 343 -26.47 -2.88 -11.38
CA ASN A 343 -26.94 -4.06 -12.12
C ASN A 343 -26.09 -5.31 -11.88
N THR A 344 -24.82 -5.15 -11.48
CA THR A 344 -23.90 -6.28 -11.31
C THR A 344 -23.91 -6.78 -9.88
N ARG A 345 -24.39 -8.01 -9.71
CA ARG A 345 -24.23 -8.75 -8.46
C ARG A 345 -22.81 -9.30 -8.36
N VAL A 346 -22.13 -8.94 -7.29
CA VAL A 346 -20.77 -9.37 -6.97
C VAL A 346 -20.70 -10.19 -5.69
N GLY A 347 -21.80 -10.35 -4.94
CA GLY A 347 -21.87 -11.26 -3.80
C GLY A 347 -23.28 -11.47 -3.24
N PRO A 348 -23.40 -12.13 -2.07
CA PRO A 348 -24.68 -12.38 -1.41
C PRO A 348 -25.30 -11.08 -0.86
N ASP A 349 -26.61 -11.10 -0.58
CA ASP A 349 -27.38 -9.92 -0.15
C ASP A 349 -26.90 -9.30 1.18
N PHE A 350 -26.17 -10.04 2.02
CA PHE A 350 -25.63 -9.49 3.27
C PHE A 350 -24.24 -8.83 3.08
N MET A 351 -23.65 -8.92 1.89
CA MET A 351 -22.30 -8.41 1.64
C MET A 351 -22.31 -6.91 1.37
N GLN A 352 -21.55 -6.18 2.18
CA GLN A 352 -21.42 -4.71 2.10
C GLN A 352 -19.95 -4.34 2.00
N PHE A 353 -19.57 -3.55 0.99
CA PHE A 353 -18.25 -2.94 0.92
C PHE A 353 -18.34 -1.43 0.98
N VAL A 354 -17.45 -0.84 1.75
CA VAL A 354 -17.39 0.60 1.96
C VAL A 354 -16.01 1.12 1.56
N GLY A 355 -15.99 2.18 0.76
CA GLY A 355 -14.83 3.06 0.62
C GLY A 355 -14.80 4.03 1.79
N ASN A 356 -13.66 4.16 2.48
CA ASN A 356 -13.52 5.00 3.67
C ASN A 356 -12.18 5.73 3.70
N ARG A 357 -12.21 7.07 3.73
CA ARG A 357 -11.01 7.93 3.88
C ARG A 357 -10.78 8.40 5.32
N SER A 358 -11.67 8.04 6.24
CA SER A 358 -11.67 8.42 7.66
C SER A 358 -11.41 7.26 8.63
N GLU A 359 -11.14 6.05 8.13
CA GLU A 359 -10.96 4.82 8.92
C GLU A 359 -9.84 4.95 9.95
N PHE A 360 -10.13 4.77 11.24
CA PHE A 360 -9.14 4.97 12.29
C PHE A 360 -8.04 3.90 12.20
N GLY A 361 -6.82 4.33 11.84
CA GLY A 361 -5.66 3.43 11.70
C GLY A 361 -5.38 2.95 10.29
N GLY A 362 -6.24 3.29 9.33
CA GLY A 362 -6.01 3.01 7.92
C GLY A 362 -4.83 3.80 7.38
N CYS A 363 -4.06 3.18 6.48
CA CYS A 363 -2.90 3.81 5.85
C CYS A 363 -3.28 4.90 4.83
N ALA A 364 -4.49 4.78 4.25
CA ALA A 364 -5.07 5.74 3.32
C ALA A 364 -5.98 6.78 4.03
N THR A 365 -6.00 6.80 5.36
CA THR A 365 -6.81 7.73 6.13
C THR A 365 -6.20 9.13 6.11
N THR A 366 -7.04 10.12 5.85
CA THR A 366 -6.65 11.52 5.70
C THR A 366 -7.74 12.45 6.24
N GLY A 367 -7.42 13.73 6.46
CA GLY A 367 -8.45 14.76 6.64
C GLY A 367 -9.00 15.22 5.28
N TRP A 368 -8.09 15.41 4.32
CA TRP A 368 -8.38 15.76 2.94
C TRP A 368 -7.43 15.07 1.96
N ASP A 369 -7.87 14.78 0.75
CA ASP A 369 -7.01 14.25 -0.30
C ASP A 369 -6.14 15.35 -0.96
N ASP A 370 -5.40 15.00 -2.02
CA ASP A 370 -4.51 15.95 -2.70
C ASP A 370 -5.21 17.00 -3.57
N GLU A 371 -6.54 16.94 -3.65
CA GLU A 371 -7.43 17.90 -4.30
C GLU A 371 -8.24 18.73 -3.31
N ALA A 372 -7.87 18.65 -2.02
CA ALA A 372 -8.58 19.26 -0.90
C ALA A 372 -10.03 18.75 -0.72
N VAL A 373 -10.33 17.55 -1.20
CA VAL A 373 -11.62 16.89 -0.96
C VAL A 373 -11.62 16.28 0.45
N PRO A 374 -12.59 16.63 1.31
CA PRO A 374 -12.63 16.11 2.68
C PRO A 374 -12.84 14.60 2.69
N ALA A 375 -12.25 13.94 3.68
CA ALA A 375 -12.44 12.51 3.86
C ALA A 375 -13.90 12.17 4.15
N GLU A 376 -14.40 11.14 3.46
CA GLU A 376 -15.74 10.61 3.65
C GLU A 376 -15.75 9.08 3.56
N SER A 377 -16.94 8.51 3.72
CA SER A 377 -17.20 7.09 3.60
C SER A 377 -18.45 6.88 2.74
N TRP A 378 -18.42 5.91 1.84
CA TRP A 378 -19.51 5.65 0.89
C TRP A 378 -19.63 4.15 0.56
N PRO A 379 -20.83 3.68 0.17
CA PRO A 379 -21.00 2.29 -0.26
C PRO A 379 -20.37 2.10 -1.65
N ILE A 380 -19.56 1.05 -1.80
CA ILE A 380 -19.06 0.58 -3.10
C ILE A 380 -19.91 -0.62 -3.57
N ILE A 381 -20.27 -1.50 -2.63
CA ILE A 381 -21.19 -2.62 -2.85
C ILE A 381 -22.24 -2.57 -1.75
N GLU A 382 -23.50 -2.54 -2.15
CA GLU A 382 -24.67 -2.58 -1.27
C GLU A 382 -25.53 -3.79 -1.60
N ASP A 383 -25.85 -4.59 -0.59
CA ASP A 383 -26.62 -5.84 -0.72
C ASP A 383 -26.08 -6.80 -1.79
N GLY A 384 -24.75 -6.89 -1.87
CA GLY A 384 -24.05 -7.68 -2.89
C GLY A 384 -24.10 -7.11 -4.31
N ILE A 385 -24.67 -5.92 -4.51
CA ILE A 385 -24.73 -5.20 -5.80
C ILE A 385 -23.67 -4.11 -5.85
N PHE A 386 -22.93 -4.04 -6.95
CA PHE A 386 -21.98 -2.95 -7.19
C PHE A 386 -22.72 -1.63 -7.47
N VAL A 387 -22.53 -0.61 -6.63
CA VAL A 387 -23.31 0.64 -6.66
C VAL A 387 -22.49 1.89 -6.93
N ASP A 388 -21.17 1.87 -6.71
CA ASP A 388 -20.36 3.08 -6.85
C ASP A 388 -18.86 2.82 -7.08
N TYR A 389 -18.17 3.79 -7.67
CA TYR A 389 -16.72 3.77 -7.89
C TYR A 389 -15.96 4.65 -6.90
N GLN A 390 -14.64 4.51 -6.93
CA GLN A 390 -13.69 5.45 -6.34
C GLN A 390 -13.39 6.56 -7.34
N THR A 391 -13.52 7.83 -6.94
CA THR A 391 -13.46 8.98 -7.87
C THR A 391 -12.59 10.13 -7.38
N THR A 392 -11.88 10.80 -8.30
CA THR A 392 -11.29 12.14 -8.14
C THR A 392 -12.24 13.23 -8.64
N ARG A 393 -11.90 14.51 -8.45
CA ARG A 393 -12.77 15.63 -8.87
C ARG A 393 -13.02 15.65 -10.37
N ASP A 394 -12.03 15.29 -11.18
CA ASP A 394 -12.14 15.25 -12.64
C ASP A 394 -12.89 14.02 -13.20
N GLN A 395 -13.30 13.10 -12.32
CA GLN A 395 -13.94 11.84 -12.71
C GLN A 395 -15.40 11.73 -12.26
N ALA A 396 -15.80 12.42 -11.19
CA ALA A 396 -17.15 12.28 -10.62
C ALA A 396 -18.27 12.49 -11.66
N ALA A 397 -18.11 13.47 -12.56
CA ALA A 397 -19.07 13.76 -13.63
C ALA A 397 -19.23 12.62 -14.65
N TRP A 398 -18.28 11.66 -14.73
CA TRP A 398 -18.35 10.56 -15.69
C TRP A 398 -19.40 9.51 -15.33
N ILE A 399 -19.79 9.44 -14.05
CA ILE A 399 -20.79 8.48 -13.53
C ILE A 399 -22.03 9.17 -12.95
N GLU A 400 -22.12 10.50 -13.05
CA GLU A 400 -23.23 11.30 -12.51
C GLU A 400 -24.58 10.83 -13.08
N ALA A 401 -24.65 10.47 -14.37
CA ALA A 401 -25.89 10.04 -15.01
C ALA A 401 -26.42 8.70 -14.44
N GLN A 402 -25.53 7.84 -13.93
CA GLN A 402 -25.84 6.53 -13.38
C GLN A 402 -26.13 6.59 -11.87
N THR A 403 -25.35 7.40 -11.14
CA THR A 403 -25.34 7.41 -9.67
C THR A 403 -26.02 8.63 -9.05
N GLY A 404 -26.14 9.73 -9.80
CA GLY A 404 -26.53 11.05 -9.27
C GLY A 404 -25.43 11.71 -8.42
N ILE A 405 -24.24 11.11 -8.32
CA ILE A 405 -23.13 11.63 -7.54
C ILE A 405 -22.44 12.76 -8.32
N THR A 406 -22.30 13.90 -7.64
CA THR A 406 -21.77 15.14 -8.22
C THR A 406 -20.49 15.61 -7.53
N ARG A 407 -19.98 14.84 -6.56
CA ARG A 407 -18.79 15.14 -5.77
C ARG A 407 -17.79 13.98 -5.86
N SER A 408 -16.52 14.28 -5.66
CA SER A 408 -15.47 13.27 -5.56
C SER A 408 -15.48 12.61 -4.18
N HIS A 409 -15.09 11.34 -4.14
CA HIS A 409 -14.87 10.57 -2.91
C HIS A 409 -13.49 10.76 -2.27
N GLY A 410 -12.71 11.75 -2.72
CA GLY A 410 -11.43 12.10 -2.12
C GLY A 410 -10.32 11.08 -2.39
N CYS A 411 -10.29 10.54 -3.60
CA CYS A 411 -9.35 9.51 -4.03
C CYS A 411 -8.11 10.05 -4.76
N ALA A 412 -7.82 11.36 -4.73
CA ALA A 412 -6.63 11.90 -5.36
C ALA A 412 -5.40 11.77 -4.45
N TYR A 413 -4.33 11.16 -4.96
CA TYR A 413 -3.08 11.00 -4.22
C TYR A 413 -1.84 11.00 -5.12
N GLY A 414 -0.83 11.76 -4.73
CA GLY A 414 0.55 11.71 -5.22
C GLY A 414 1.51 11.18 -4.15
N GLN A 415 2.43 10.29 -4.55
CA GLN A 415 3.34 9.60 -3.63
C GLN A 415 4.26 10.56 -2.84
N ASN A 416 4.78 11.58 -3.49
CA ASN A 416 5.80 12.48 -2.93
C ASN A 416 5.74 13.86 -3.62
N TRP A 417 6.63 14.79 -3.25
CA TRP A 417 6.62 16.14 -3.82
C TRP A 417 6.89 16.20 -5.33
N GLU A 418 7.50 15.18 -5.93
CA GLU A 418 7.80 15.11 -7.37
C GLU A 418 6.74 14.31 -8.16
N SER A 419 5.67 13.87 -7.50
CA SER A 419 4.64 13.01 -8.08
C SER A 419 3.34 13.78 -8.37
N MET A 420 2.82 13.61 -9.58
CA MET A 420 1.50 14.13 -9.94
C MET A 420 0.40 13.30 -9.28
N PRO A 421 -0.58 13.93 -8.59
CA PRO A 421 -1.70 13.20 -8.01
C PRO A 421 -2.69 12.74 -9.09
N PHE A 422 -3.26 11.57 -8.85
CA PHE A 422 -4.29 10.94 -9.68
C PHE A 422 -5.09 9.97 -8.79
N GLN A 423 -6.10 9.29 -9.35
CA GLN A 423 -6.99 8.44 -8.58
C GLN A 423 -6.25 7.23 -8.00
N ARG A 424 -6.37 7.04 -6.68
CA ARG A 424 -5.81 5.95 -5.90
C ARG A 424 -6.84 5.43 -4.89
N MET A 425 -6.65 4.19 -4.45
CA MET A 425 -7.61 3.57 -3.54
C MET A 425 -7.71 4.27 -2.18
N PRO A 426 -8.94 4.36 -1.62
CA PRO A 426 -9.17 4.67 -0.22
C PRO A 426 -8.86 3.43 0.65
N ASN A 427 -9.31 3.42 1.91
CA ASN A 427 -9.48 2.14 2.58
C ASN A 427 -10.76 1.47 2.03
N VAL A 428 -10.70 0.22 1.59
CA VAL A 428 -11.88 -0.51 1.07
C VAL A 428 -12.14 -1.71 1.97
N SER A 429 -13.26 -1.72 2.67
CA SER A 429 -13.50 -2.69 3.73
C SER A 429 -14.81 -3.47 3.53
N LEU A 430 -14.74 -4.77 3.77
CA LEU A 430 -15.91 -5.63 3.95
C LEU A 430 -16.46 -5.39 5.37
N MET A 431 -17.74 -5.02 5.46
CA MET A 431 -18.36 -4.78 6.76
C MET A 431 -18.68 -6.09 7.49
N PRO A 432 -18.56 -6.14 8.82
CA PRO A 432 -18.97 -7.27 9.64
C PRO A 432 -20.44 -7.65 9.48
N GLY A 433 -20.76 -8.93 9.75
CA GLY A 433 -22.13 -9.38 9.84
C GLY A 433 -22.86 -8.77 11.04
N GLU A 434 -24.20 -8.70 10.95
CA GLU A 434 -25.04 -8.20 12.06
C GLU A 434 -24.90 -9.03 13.35
N GLN A 435 -24.61 -10.33 13.21
CA GLN A 435 -24.34 -11.22 14.32
C GLN A 435 -22.85 -11.23 14.62
N ASP A 436 -22.50 -11.13 15.91
CA ASP A 436 -21.11 -11.16 16.35
C ASP A 436 -20.53 -12.59 16.38
N LEU A 437 -20.47 -13.25 15.21
CA LEU A 437 -19.92 -14.60 15.07
C LEU A 437 -18.40 -14.57 15.24
N SER A 438 -17.90 -15.39 16.15
CA SER A 438 -16.46 -15.54 16.43
C SER A 438 -15.74 -16.37 15.36
N GLU A 439 -14.41 -16.39 15.39
CA GLU A 439 -13.61 -17.31 14.57
C GLU A 439 -14.03 -18.78 14.81
N GLU A 440 -14.25 -19.16 16.07
CA GLU A 440 -14.68 -20.50 16.43
C GLU A 440 -16.07 -20.84 15.87
N ASP A 441 -17.00 -19.89 15.84
CA ASP A 441 -18.34 -20.11 15.27
C ASP A 441 -18.27 -20.35 13.76
N VAL A 442 -17.46 -19.56 13.04
CA VAL A 442 -17.29 -19.71 11.59
C VAL A 442 -16.58 -21.03 11.25
N ILE A 443 -15.57 -21.44 12.05
CA ILE A 443 -14.93 -22.76 11.91
C ILE A 443 -15.93 -23.88 12.22
N ALA A 444 -16.74 -23.74 13.28
CA ALA A 444 -17.73 -24.74 13.66
C ALA A 444 -18.83 -24.94 12.60
N ALA A 445 -19.11 -23.93 11.78
CA ALA A 445 -20.02 -24.01 10.63
C ALA A 445 -19.44 -24.74 9.40
N THR A 446 -18.20 -25.24 9.49
CA THR A 446 -17.48 -25.89 8.39
C THR A 446 -17.24 -27.37 8.67
N ASP A 447 -17.91 -28.26 7.95
CA ASP A 447 -17.79 -29.71 8.14
C ASP A 447 -16.46 -30.26 7.57
N ARG A 448 -16.13 -29.87 6.33
CA ARG A 448 -14.87 -30.20 5.66
C ARG A 448 -14.37 -28.99 4.88
N GLY A 449 -13.26 -28.41 5.32
CA GLY A 449 -12.73 -27.21 4.69
C GLY A 449 -11.29 -26.93 5.07
N ILE A 450 -10.82 -25.73 4.74
CA ILE A 450 -9.49 -25.27 5.07
C ILE A 450 -9.58 -23.87 5.68
N PHE A 451 -8.93 -23.68 6.82
CA PHE A 451 -8.68 -22.37 7.41
C PHE A 451 -7.35 -21.80 6.90
N ILE A 452 -7.35 -20.55 6.44
CA ILE A 452 -6.14 -19.85 6.00
C ILE A 452 -5.90 -18.58 6.81
N GLU A 453 -4.71 -18.45 7.39
CA GLU A 453 -4.22 -17.25 8.07
C GLU A 453 -2.95 -16.70 7.40
N GLY A 454 -2.79 -15.38 7.49
CA GLY A 454 -1.72 -14.59 6.90
C GLY A 454 -1.78 -14.53 5.37
N ARG A 455 -1.37 -13.40 4.79
CA ARG A 455 -1.27 -13.25 3.34
C ARG A 455 -0.11 -14.06 2.75
N GLY A 456 -0.34 -14.70 1.61
CA GLY A 456 0.67 -15.48 0.88
C GLY A 456 0.98 -14.88 -0.48
N SER A 457 1.25 -15.75 -1.46
CA SER A 457 1.36 -15.37 -2.86
C SER A 457 0.01 -14.89 -3.40
N TYR A 458 0.06 -13.95 -4.33
CA TYR A 458 -1.10 -13.40 -5.03
C TYR A 458 -0.76 -13.27 -6.52
N SER A 459 -1.69 -13.71 -7.35
CA SER A 459 -1.60 -13.62 -8.81
C SER A 459 -3.00 -13.34 -9.33
N ILE A 460 -3.12 -12.33 -10.18
CA ILE A 460 -4.39 -11.87 -10.71
C ILE A 460 -4.20 -11.49 -12.18
N ASP A 461 -5.24 -11.70 -13.00
CA ASP A 461 -5.18 -11.32 -14.40
C ASP A 461 -5.37 -9.81 -14.63
N GLN A 462 -5.14 -9.38 -15.87
CA GLN A 462 -5.20 -7.96 -16.24
C GLN A 462 -6.60 -7.36 -16.11
N GLN A 463 -7.67 -8.15 -16.06
CA GLN A 463 -9.03 -7.64 -15.86
C GLN A 463 -9.49 -7.77 -14.41
N ARG A 464 -8.65 -8.34 -13.55
CA ARG A 464 -8.96 -8.67 -12.16
C ARG A 464 -10.15 -9.60 -12.01
N TYR A 465 -10.37 -10.38 -13.06
CA TYR A 465 -11.48 -11.29 -13.19
C TYR A 465 -11.10 -12.70 -12.71
N ASN A 466 -9.85 -13.11 -12.93
CA ASN A 466 -9.34 -14.41 -12.50
C ASN A 466 -8.29 -14.21 -11.40
N ILE A 467 -8.44 -14.94 -10.30
CA ILE A 467 -7.64 -14.81 -9.08
C ILE A 467 -6.96 -16.13 -8.71
N GLN A 468 -5.78 -16.01 -8.11
CA GLN A 468 -5.07 -17.06 -7.40
C GLN A 468 -4.41 -16.46 -6.16
N PHE A 469 -4.76 -16.97 -4.99
CA PHE A 469 -4.23 -16.48 -3.71
C PHE A 469 -3.81 -17.65 -2.83
N ALA A 470 -2.83 -17.39 -1.95
CA ALA A 470 -2.34 -18.34 -0.95
C ALA A 470 -2.23 -17.66 0.43
N GLY A 471 -1.74 -18.39 1.43
CA GLY A 471 -1.56 -17.88 2.79
C GLY A 471 -0.24 -18.28 3.45
N GLN A 472 -0.16 -18.05 4.76
CA GLN A 472 0.98 -18.43 5.58
C GLN A 472 0.76 -19.73 6.36
N VAL A 473 -0.42 -19.86 6.96
CA VAL A 473 -0.83 -20.98 7.82
C VAL A 473 -2.10 -21.59 7.26
N PHE A 474 -2.15 -22.92 7.22
CA PHE A 474 -3.24 -23.67 6.65
C PHE A 474 -3.64 -24.79 7.63
N TRP A 475 -4.90 -24.86 8.00
CA TRP A 475 -5.44 -25.97 8.80
C TRP A 475 -6.59 -26.64 8.07
N GLU A 476 -6.51 -27.95 7.88
CA GLU A 476 -7.70 -28.71 7.49
C GLU A 476 -8.73 -28.64 8.62
N ILE A 477 -9.99 -28.38 8.27
CA ILE A 477 -11.13 -28.41 9.18
C ILE A 477 -11.89 -29.71 8.96
N ARG A 478 -12.21 -30.43 10.04
CA ARG A 478 -13.09 -31.61 10.07
C ARG A 478 -14.07 -31.51 11.22
N ASP A 479 -15.34 -31.79 10.96
CA ASP A 479 -16.43 -31.76 11.95
C ASP A 479 -16.43 -30.45 12.77
N GLY A 480 -16.22 -29.32 12.09
CA GLY A 480 -16.20 -27.99 12.73
C GLY A 480 -14.95 -27.69 13.57
N LYS A 481 -13.82 -28.38 13.37
CA LYS A 481 -12.59 -28.19 14.17
C LYS A 481 -11.33 -28.24 13.31
N LYS A 482 -10.33 -27.42 13.65
CA LYS A 482 -8.96 -27.54 13.10
C LYS A 482 -8.42 -28.95 13.42
N TYR A 483 -8.00 -29.68 12.38
CA TYR A 483 -7.57 -31.07 12.46
C TYR A 483 -6.05 -31.22 12.30
N GLN A 484 -5.51 -30.94 11.11
CA GLN A 484 -4.07 -31.03 10.84
C GLN A 484 -3.59 -29.82 10.05
N MET A 485 -2.33 -29.44 10.25
CA MET A 485 -1.71 -28.39 9.45
C MET A 485 -1.44 -28.92 8.04
N LEU A 486 -1.68 -28.06 7.05
CA LEU A 486 -1.30 -28.30 5.66
C LEU A 486 -0.10 -27.44 5.32
N ARG A 487 0.76 -27.96 4.45
CA ARG A 487 2.00 -27.29 4.04
C ARG A 487 1.72 -26.14 3.08
N ASP A 488 0.83 -26.38 2.12
CA ASP A 488 0.63 -25.48 1.01
C ASP A 488 -0.80 -25.58 0.45
N VAL A 489 -1.40 -24.41 0.22
CA VAL A 489 -2.73 -24.23 -0.38
C VAL A 489 -2.73 -22.94 -1.19
N ALA A 490 -3.24 -23.00 -2.41
CA ALA A 490 -3.71 -21.82 -3.13
C ALA A 490 -5.15 -22.02 -3.58
N TYR A 491 -5.98 -20.99 -3.44
CA TYR A 491 -7.33 -20.95 -3.96
C TYR A 491 -7.38 -20.16 -5.25
N VAL A 492 -8.13 -20.68 -6.22
CA VAL A 492 -8.28 -20.08 -7.55
C VAL A 492 -9.75 -19.90 -7.88
N GLY A 493 -10.05 -18.94 -8.75
CA GLY A 493 -11.41 -18.75 -9.19
C GLY A 493 -11.60 -17.48 -10.00
N ARG A 494 -12.87 -17.19 -10.30
CA ARG A 494 -13.30 -15.92 -10.86
C ARG A 494 -13.80 -15.04 -9.73
N THR A 495 -13.45 -13.76 -9.75
CA THR A 495 -13.76 -12.81 -8.67
C THR A 495 -15.25 -12.81 -8.30
N PRO A 496 -16.22 -12.63 -9.22
CA PRO A 496 -17.64 -12.63 -8.83
C PRO A 496 -18.09 -13.99 -8.29
N ASP A 497 -17.61 -15.10 -8.85
CA ASP A 497 -18.02 -16.45 -8.44
C ASP A 497 -17.51 -16.75 -7.02
N PHE A 498 -16.26 -16.33 -6.72
CA PHE A 498 -15.68 -16.42 -5.38
C PHE A 498 -16.49 -15.64 -4.34
N TRP A 499 -16.78 -14.36 -4.58
CA TRP A 499 -17.54 -13.55 -3.62
C TRP A 499 -19.00 -14.00 -3.49
N ASN A 500 -19.65 -14.47 -4.56
CA ASN A 500 -20.99 -15.07 -4.49
C ASN A 500 -21.04 -16.38 -3.69
N SER A 501 -19.91 -17.06 -3.50
CA SER A 501 -19.82 -18.27 -2.68
C SER A 501 -19.71 -18.02 -1.17
N MET A 502 -19.61 -16.75 -0.75
CA MET A 502 -19.54 -16.38 0.66
C MET A 502 -20.86 -16.75 1.35
N ASP A 503 -20.77 -17.59 2.38
CA ASP A 503 -21.92 -18.19 3.06
C ASP A 503 -22.07 -17.71 4.50
N VAL A 504 -20.95 -17.53 5.20
CA VAL A 504 -20.92 -17.01 6.58
C VAL A 504 -19.88 -15.89 6.69
N ILE A 505 -20.23 -14.84 7.43
CA ILE A 505 -19.35 -13.71 7.71
C ILE A 505 -19.28 -13.49 9.23
N GLY A 506 -18.08 -13.23 9.72
CA GLY A 506 -17.80 -12.98 11.13
C GLY A 506 -18.31 -11.62 11.60
N GLY A 507 -18.35 -11.48 12.92
CA GLY A 507 -18.74 -10.27 13.62
C GLY A 507 -17.66 -9.21 13.76
N ASP A 508 -18.04 -8.09 14.37
CA ASP A 508 -17.14 -6.98 14.76
C ASP A 508 -15.94 -7.47 15.58
N SER A 509 -16.13 -8.48 16.44
CA SER A 509 -15.06 -9.04 17.27
C SER A 509 -13.92 -9.68 16.47
N THR A 510 -14.19 -10.04 15.21
CA THR A 510 -13.21 -10.63 14.28
C THR A 510 -12.64 -9.60 13.30
N TYR A 511 -13.09 -8.35 13.34
CA TYR A 511 -12.68 -7.34 12.36
C TYR A 511 -11.19 -7.00 12.51
N PHE A 512 -10.48 -7.04 11.39
CA PHE A 512 -9.08 -6.69 11.32
C PHE A 512 -8.81 -5.83 10.09
N LEU A 513 -8.04 -4.75 10.30
CA LEU A 513 -7.64 -3.83 9.26
C LEU A 513 -6.24 -4.20 8.75
N GLY A 514 -6.19 -4.94 7.65
CA GLY A 514 -4.94 -5.24 6.95
C GLY A 514 -4.48 -4.09 6.07
N ALA A 515 -3.20 -4.05 5.69
CA ALA A 515 -2.66 -2.93 4.94
C ALA A 515 -1.44 -3.28 4.09
N SER A 516 -1.14 -2.40 3.14
CA SER A 516 0.07 -2.45 2.33
C SER A 516 0.67 -1.07 2.17
N PHE A 517 2.00 -0.98 2.16
CA PHE A 517 2.74 0.21 1.74
C PHE A 517 3.12 0.16 0.25
N SER A 518 2.64 -0.84 -0.49
CA SER A 518 3.16 -1.21 -1.80
C SER A 518 2.07 -1.27 -2.88
N ASP A 519 0.97 -0.54 -2.74
CA ASP A 519 -0.01 -0.37 -3.82
C ASP A 519 0.65 0.47 -4.93
N ALA A 520 0.88 -0.09 -6.11
CA ALA A 520 1.62 0.56 -7.20
C ALA A 520 0.71 0.89 -8.40
N LYS A 521 0.83 2.11 -8.94
CA LYS A 521 0.05 2.61 -10.07
C LYS A 521 0.80 3.72 -10.83
N GLY A 522 0.42 3.99 -12.08
CA GLY A 522 0.93 5.11 -12.87
C GLY A 522 2.22 4.81 -13.64
N GLN A 523 2.51 5.64 -14.66
CA GLN A 523 3.77 5.66 -15.40
C GLN A 523 4.24 7.12 -15.54
N PRO A 524 5.27 7.57 -14.80
CA PRO A 524 6.15 6.81 -13.90
C PRO A 524 5.45 6.20 -12.70
N MET A 525 5.98 5.08 -12.21
CA MET A 525 5.41 4.32 -11.11
C MET A 525 5.35 5.15 -9.82
N GLN A 526 4.19 5.14 -9.19
CA GLN A 526 3.95 5.70 -7.87
C GLN A 526 3.39 4.65 -6.91
N VAL A 527 3.70 4.79 -5.63
CA VAL A 527 3.28 3.89 -4.56
C VAL A 527 2.38 4.61 -3.55
N ASN A 528 1.29 3.95 -3.14
CA ASN A 528 0.37 4.41 -2.10
C ASN A 528 0.37 3.42 -0.94
N ALA A 529 0.01 3.92 0.24
CA ALA A 529 -0.23 3.10 1.41
C ALA A 529 -1.75 3.01 1.63
N VAL A 530 -2.29 1.79 1.64
CA VAL A 530 -3.73 1.52 1.69
C VAL A 530 -4.06 0.45 2.71
N SER A 531 -5.31 0.41 3.16
CA SER A 531 -5.79 -0.60 4.10
C SER A 531 -7.14 -1.16 3.67
N HIS A 532 -7.39 -2.41 4.06
CA HIS A 532 -8.63 -3.12 3.78
C HIS A 532 -9.06 -3.85 5.04
N GLY A 533 -10.22 -3.49 5.55
CA GLY A 533 -10.77 -4.12 6.74
C GLY A 533 -11.73 -5.24 6.37
N CYS A 534 -11.73 -6.29 7.17
CA CYS A 534 -12.70 -7.37 7.02
C CYS A 534 -12.81 -8.19 8.30
N PRO A 535 -13.97 -8.84 8.51
CA PRO A 535 -14.09 -9.95 9.44
C PRO A 535 -13.54 -11.25 8.83
N ILE A 536 -13.53 -12.32 9.62
CA ILE A 536 -13.36 -13.69 9.09
C ILE A 536 -14.57 -14.05 8.19
N ALA A 537 -14.38 -14.87 7.16
CA ALA A 537 -15.47 -15.31 6.30
C ALA A 537 -15.30 -16.75 5.80
N LEU A 538 -16.42 -17.42 5.53
CA LEU A 538 -16.51 -18.77 4.97
C LEU A 538 -17.06 -18.72 3.54
N PHE A 539 -16.34 -19.36 2.62
CA PHE A 539 -16.65 -19.50 1.21
C PHE A 539 -16.86 -20.98 0.87
N ARG A 540 -17.85 -21.28 0.04
CA ARG A 540 -18.23 -22.67 -0.29
C ARG A 540 -17.71 -23.11 -1.65
N ASN A 541 -17.29 -24.38 -1.74
CA ASN A 541 -16.92 -25.03 -3.01
C ASN A 541 -15.87 -24.25 -3.82
N ILE A 542 -14.78 -23.84 -3.16
CA ILE A 542 -13.66 -23.14 -3.78
C ILE A 542 -12.67 -24.17 -4.33
N GLU A 543 -12.23 -23.96 -5.58
CA GLU A 543 -11.20 -24.80 -6.19
C GLU A 543 -9.83 -24.48 -5.58
N LEU A 544 -9.17 -25.52 -5.07
CA LEU A 544 -7.87 -25.45 -4.45
C LEU A 544 -6.82 -26.23 -5.25
N ILE A 545 -5.62 -25.66 -5.31
CA ILE A 545 -4.43 -26.30 -5.87
C ILE A 545 -3.30 -26.34 -4.83
N ASN A 546 -2.38 -27.27 -5.02
CA ASN A 546 -1.09 -27.24 -4.33
C ASN A 546 -0.14 -26.22 -5.00
N THR A 547 0.90 -25.83 -4.28
CA THR A 547 1.91 -24.85 -4.76
C THR A 547 3.34 -25.39 -4.71
N ALA A 548 3.53 -26.59 -4.16
CA ALA A 548 4.81 -27.31 -4.09
C ALA A 548 5.18 -28.03 -5.40
#